data_AF-N1PMP4-F1
#
_entry.id   AF-N1PMP4-F1
#
_cell.length_a   1.000
_cell.length_b   1.000
_cell.length_c   1.000
_cell.angle_alpha   90.00
_cell.angle_beta   90.00
_cell.angle_gamma   90.00
#
_symmetry.space_group_name_H-M   'P 1'
#
loop_
_entity.id
_entity.type
_entity.pdbx_description
1 polymer ?
#
loop_
_entity_poly.entity_id
_entity_poly.type
_entity_poly.pdbx_seq_one_letter_code
_entity_poly.pdbx_strand_id
1 'polypeptide(L)'
;MRSSTSLLAWTLAIATAQCSPSCPSDNNKNVNITANDQDYTYGIACGLNIIGPDLARYQSPGLEECVNDCAKAGTACVGATYIGVVGDCVQKSAITEQLAYAASADAQSAVLVKGPNGFEQDFGEICGVYCT
;
A
#
# COMPACT_ATOMS: atom_id res chain seq x y z
N MET A 1 -17.24 41.91 -46.13
CA MET A 1 -17.82 40.90 -45.23
C MET A 1 -17.01 39.62 -45.40
N ARG A 2 -16.04 39.34 -44.53
CA ARG A 2 -15.26 38.09 -44.54
C ARG A 2 -15.65 37.33 -43.26
N SER A 3 -16.47 36.29 -43.44
CA SER A 3 -16.97 35.45 -42.37
C SER A 3 -15.94 34.36 -42.10
N SER A 4 -15.32 34.37 -40.92
CA SER A 4 -14.38 33.35 -40.46
C SER A 4 -15.16 32.21 -39.82
N THR A 5 -15.38 31.12 -40.53
CA THR A 5 -15.91 29.88 -39.96
C THR A 5 -14.79 29.14 -39.22
N SER A 6 -14.85 29.21 -37.90
CA SER A 6 -13.97 28.49 -36.98
C SER A 6 -14.40 27.02 -36.92
N LEU A 7 -13.57 26.12 -37.44
CA LEU A 7 -13.79 24.67 -37.35
C LEU A 7 -13.33 24.21 -35.96
N LEU A 8 -14.28 23.86 -35.11
CA LEU A 8 -14.02 23.16 -33.85
C LEU A 8 -13.50 21.76 -34.19
N ALA A 9 -12.21 21.54 -33.98
CA ALA A 9 -11.61 20.20 -34.01
C ALA A 9 -11.95 19.49 -32.70
N TRP A 10 -12.76 18.43 -32.78
CA TRP A 10 -13.06 17.56 -31.65
C TRP A 10 -11.95 16.51 -31.57
N THR A 11 -10.87 16.83 -30.86
CA THR A 11 -9.90 15.82 -30.44
C THR A 11 -10.56 14.90 -29.42
N LEU A 12 -10.81 13.65 -29.81
CA LEU A 12 -11.07 12.58 -28.85
C LEU A 12 -9.79 12.36 -28.04
N ALA A 13 -9.79 12.78 -26.77
CA ALA A 13 -8.82 12.28 -25.82
C ALA A 13 -9.14 10.80 -25.56
N ILE A 14 -8.30 9.91 -26.07
CA ILE A 14 -8.30 8.52 -25.61
C ILE A 14 -7.71 8.56 -24.20
N ALA A 15 -8.59 8.55 -23.19
CA ALA A 15 -8.19 8.32 -21.82
C ALA A 15 -7.60 6.91 -21.75
N THR A 16 -6.27 6.79 -21.68
CA THR A 16 -5.65 5.56 -21.20
C THR A 16 -6.17 5.38 -19.79
N ALA A 17 -6.90 4.30 -19.53
CA ALA A 17 -7.28 3.92 -18.18
C ALA A 17 -5.98 3.68 -17.40
N GLN A 18 -5.54 4.70 -16.68
CA GLN A 18 -4.47 4.59 -15.73
C GLN A 18 -5.01 3.61 -14.68
N CYS A 19 -4.41 2.42 -14.57
CA CYS A 19 -4.50 1.68 -13.32
C CYS A 19 -3.81 2.55 -12.28
N SER A 20 -4.54 3.51 -11.73
CA SER A 20 -4.23 4.02 -10.42
C SER A 20 -4.84 2.98 -9.50
N PRO A 21 -4.07 2.03 -8.96
CA PRO A 21 -4.50 1.42 -7.72
C PRO A 21 -4.90 2.57 -6.81
N SER A 22 -6.07 2.49 -6.20
CA SER A 22 -6.51 3.48 -5.24
C SER A 22 -5.65 3.31 -4.00
N CYS A 23 -4.42 3.81 -4.07
CA CYS A 23 -3.53 3.92 -2.93
C CYS A 23 -4.25 4.68 -1.84
N PRO A 24 -4.15 4.21 -0.58
CA PRO A 24 -4.76 4.94 0.53
C PRO A 24 -4.14 6.35 0.57
N SER A 25 -4.89 7.30 1.13
CA SER A 25 -4.47 8.69 1.33
C SER A 25 -3.14 8.83 2.08
N ASP A 26 -2.75 7.78 2.79
CA ASP A 26 -1.56 7.71 3.64
C ASP A 26 -0.42 6.92 3.01
N ASN A 27 -0.49 6.67 1.70
CA ASN A 27 0.66 6.20 0.94
C ASN A 27 1.89 7.09 1.18
N ASN A 28 3.02 6.44 1.45
CA ASN A 28 4.29 7.06 1.84
C ASN A 28 4.22 7.87 3.15
N LYS A 29 3.27 7.54 4.03
CA LYS A 29 3.19 8.11 5.38
C LYS A 29 3.28 7.02 6.42
N ASN A 30 3.61 7.46 7.63
CA ASN A 30 3.51 6.66 8.82
C ASN A 30 2.13 6.85 9.44
N VAL A 31 1.47 5.74 9.79
CA VAL A 31 0.21 5.72 10.51
C VAL A 31 0.42 5.13 11.90
N ASN A 32 -0.18 5.74 12.91
CA ASN A 32 -0.16 5.27 14.28
C ASN A 32 -1.45 4.52 14.58
N ILE A 33 -1.31 3.28 15.07
CA ILE A 33 -2.42 2.40 15.40
C ILE A 33 -2.23 1.92 16.83
N THR A 34 -3.22 2.16 17.68
CA THR A 34 -3.24 1.68 19.06
C THR A 34 -4.04 0.38 19.12
N ALA A 35 -3.41 -0.70 19.61
CA ALA A 35 -4.05 -2.00 19.80
C ALA A 35 -3.52 -2.67 21.07
N ASN A 36 -4.40 -3.32 21.84
CA ASN A 36 -4.06 -3.97 23.13
C ASN A 36 -3.30 -3.04 24.11
N ASP A 37 -3.73 -1.79 24.22
CA ASP A 37 -3.08 -0.74 25.03
C ASP A 37 -1.62 -0.45 24.65
N GLN A 38 -1.24 -0.74 23.39
CA GLN A 38 0.08 -0.47 22.84
C GLN A 38 -0.02 0.32 21.53
N ASP A 39 0.94 1.24 21.31
CA ASP A 39 1.04 2.01 20.08
C ASP A 39 2.01 1.36 19.09
N TYR A 40 1.55 1.21 17.86
CA TYR A 40 2.33 0.72 16.72
C TYR A 40 2.38 1.80 15.65
N THR A 41 3.55 2.02 15.05
CA THR A 41 3.69 2.88 13.87
C THR A 41 4.00 2.01 12.67
N TYR A 42 3.17 2.12 11.63
CA TYR A 42 3.35 1.43 10.35
C TYR A 42 3.63 2.42 9.23
N GLY A 43 4.62 2.12 8.40
CA GLY A 43 4.92 2.84 7.17
C GLY A 43 4.11 2.21 6.05
N ILE A 44 3.29 3.02 5.39
CA ILE A 44 2.40 2.58 4.32
C ILE A 44 3.05 2.86 2.97
N ALA A 45 3.10 1.84 2.11
CA ALA A 45 3.66 1.96 0.77
C ALA A 45 2.87 1.10 -0.23
N CYS A 46 2.49 1.72 -1.33
CA CYS A 46 1.89 1.06 -2.49
C CYS A 46 2.91 0.43 -3.42
N GLY A 47 2.45 -0.56 -4.20
CA GLY A 47 3.27 -1.21 -5.22
C GLY A 47 4.44 -1.98 -4.62
N LEU A 48 4.42 -2.25 -3.31
CA LEU A 48 5.40 -3.08 -2.62
C LEU A 48 4.75 -4.39 -2.21
N ASN A 49 5.50 -5.47 -2.39
CA ASN A 49 5.24 -6.75 -1.75
C ASN A 49 6.33 -7.00 -0.72
N ILE A 50 5.90 -7.21 0.53
CA ILE A 50 6.81 -7.56 1.61
C ILE A 50 6.98 -9.08 1.56
N ILE A 51 8.21 -9.54 1.36
CA ILE A 51 8.52 -10.97 1.38
C ILE A 51 8.97 -11.35 2.78
N GLY A 52 8.46 -12.48 3.23
CA GLY A 52 8.71 -13.05 4.55
C GLY A 52 7.66 -14.11 4.87
N PRO A 53 7.87 -14.87 5.96
CA PRO A 53 6.93 -15.87 6.43
C PRO A 53 5.56 -15.26 6.72
N ASP A 54 4.53 -15.90 6.17
CA ASP A 54 3.14 -15.53 6.40
C ASP A 54 2.75 -15.96 7.82
N LEU A 55 2.31 -15.00 8.63
CA LEU A 55 1.68 -15.27 9.93
C LEU A 55 0.24 -15.73 9.74
N ALA A 56 -0.49 -15.02 8.86
CA ALA A 56 -1.88 -15.29 8.53
C ALA A 56 -2.20 -14.73 7.14
N ARG A 57 -3.18 -15.34 6.47
CA ARG A 57 -3.79 -14.84 5.23
C ARG A 57 -5.30 -14.95 5.33
N TYR A 58 -6.02 -13.88 5.01
CA TYR A 58 -7.48 -13.84 5.06
C TYR A 58 -8.03 -12.68 4.23
N GLN A 59 -9.35 -12.68 4.01
CA GLN A 59 -10.03 -11.60 3.28
C GLN A 59 -10.26 -10.39 4.18
N SER A 60 -9.91 -9.21 3.69
CA SER A 60 -10.06 -7.92 4.38
C SER A 60 -10.72 -6.92 3.43
N PRO A 61 -11.56 -6.00 3.93
CA PRO A 61 -12.16 -4.96 3.09
C PRO A 61 -11.17 -3.86 2.69
N GLY A 62 -9.97 -3.83 3.28
CA GLY A 62 -8.95 -2.83 2.98
C GLY A 62 -7.64 -3.01 3.72
N LEU A 63 -6.67 -2.15 3.38
CA LEU A 63 -5.39 -2.11 4.08
C LEU A 63 -5.55 -1.70 5.54
N GLU A 64 -6.39 -0.72 5.85
CA GLU A 64 -6.56 -0.21 7.22
C GLU A 64 -6.94 -1.34 8.21
N GLU A 65 -7.91 -2.17 7.84
CA GLU A 65 -8.32 -3.31 8.67
C GLU A 65 -7.23 -4.40 8.74
N CYS A 66 -6.54 -4.64 7.63
CA CYS A 66 -5.41 -5.56 7.57
C CYS A 66 -4.27 -5.15 8.52
N VAL A 67 -3.95 -3.85 8.61
CA VAL A 67 -2.92 -3.33 9.51
C VAL A 67 -3.41 -3.27 10.95
N ASN A 68 -4.68 -2.94 11.19
CA ASN A 68 -5.27 -2.97 12.52
C ASN A 68 -5.20 -4.38 13.12
N ASP A 69 -5.53 -5.41 12.35
CA ASP A 69 -5.41 -6.79 12.79
C ASP A 69 -3.95 -7.23 12.99
N CYS A 70 -3.03 -6.74 12.17
CA CYS A 70 -1.59 -6.93 12.40
C CYS A 70 -1.17 -6.30 13.74
N ALA A 71 -1.65 -5.09 14.07
CA ALA A 71 -1.40 -4.46 15.37
C ALA A 71 -2.00 -5.26 16.53
N LYS A 72 -3.19 -5.86 16.37
CA LYS A 72 -3.79 -6.76 17.37
C LYS A 72 -2.99 -8.04 17.58
N ALA A 73 -2.30 -8.54 16.55
CA ALA A 73 -1.36 -9.65 16.67
C ALA A 73 -0.05 -9.26 17.41
N GLY A 74 0.15 -7.97 17.67
CA GLY A 74 1.28 -7.44 18.44
C GLY A 74 2.62 -7.67 17.76
N THR A 75 3.67 -7.94 18.53
CA THR A 75 5.04 -8.13 17.99
C THR A 75 5.19 -9.38 17.12
N ALA A 76 4.19 -10.26 17.07
CA ALA A 76 4.20 -11.41 16.17
C ALA A 76 3.96 -10.99 14.71
N CYS A 77 3.39 -9.81 14.47
CA CYS A 77 3.18 -9.26 13.13
C CYS A 77 4.08 -8.03 12.94
N VAL A 78 4.97 -8.09 11.95
CA VAL A 78 5.93 -7.02 11.64
C VAL A 78 5.59 -6.28 10.35
N GLY A 79 4.52 -6.68 9.67
CA GLY A 79 4.03 -6.05 8.46
C GLY A 79 2.86 -6.81 7.87
N ALA A 80 2.15 -6.18 6.96
CA ALA A 80 1.04 -6.77 6.23
C ALA A 80 1.01 -6.28 4.79
N THR A 81 0.62 -7.15 3.86
CA THR A 81 0.37 -6.82 2.46
C THR A 81 -1.09 -7.05 2.15
N TYR A 82 -1.79 -6.01 1.71
CA TYR A 82 -3.15 -6.05 1.21
C TYR A 82 -3.14 -6.03 -0.32
N ILE A 83 -3.81 -6.99 -0.95
CA ILE A 83 -3.93 -7.10 -2.41
C ILE A 83 -5.33 -6.64 -2.80
N GLY A 84 -5.47 -5.36 -3.17
CA GLY A 84 -6.78 -4.72 -3.35
C GLY A 84 -7.68 -5.34 -4.41
N VAL A 85 -7.11 -5.92 -5.46
CA VAL A 85 -7.88 -6.60 -6.53
C VAL A 85 -8.64 -7.83 -6.05
N VAL A 86 -8.13 -8.52 -5.04
CA VAL A 86 -8.71 -9.77 -4.53
C VAL A 86 -9.16 -9.66 -3.08
N GLY A 87 -8.95 -8.52 -2.42
CA GLY A 87 -9.28 -8.32 -1.01
C GLY A 87 -8.43 -9.15 -0.04
N ASP A 88 -7.27 -9.64 -0.44
CA ASP A 88 -6.44 -10.51 0.41
C ASP A 88 -5.55 -9.67 1.33
N CYS A 89 -5.63 -9.92 2.64
CA CYS A 89 -4.66 -9.48 3.63
C CYS A 89 -3.68 -10.62 3.93
N VAL A 90 -2.38 -10.31 3.92
CA VAL A 90 -1.30 -11.23 4.24
C VAL A 90 -0.43 -10.62 5.32
N GLN A 91 -0.54 -11.12 6.54
CA GLN A 91 0.28 -10.71 7.67
C GLN A 91 1.62 -11.42 7.65
N LYS A 92 2.69 -10.73 8.04
CA LYS A 92 4.07 -11.23 8.02
C LYS A 92 4.63 -11.29 9.43
N SER A 93 5.24 -12.42 9.79
CA SER A 93 5.91 -12.57 11.08
C SER A 93 7.38 -12.14 11.06
N ALA A 94 7.96 -11.99 9.87
CA ALA A 94 9.28 -11.41 9.64
C ALA A 94 9.31 -10.73 8.26
N ILE A 95 10.25 -9.80 8.07
CA ILE A 95 10.54 -9.21 6.76
C ILE A 95 11.90 -9.73 6.33
N THR A 96 11.93 -10.43 5.21
CA THR A 96 13.16 -10.93 4.60
C THR A 96 13.60 -10.03 3.45
N GLU A 97 12.64 -9.49 2.70
CA GLU A 97 12.91 -8.62 1.55
C GLU A 97 11.71 -7.71 1.28
N GLN A 98 11.96 -6.54 0.71
CA GLN A 98 10.94 -5.63 0.20
C GLN A 98 11.14 -5.48 -1.30
N LEU A 99 10.18 -5.99 -2.08
CA LEU A 99 10.25 -5.91 -3.54
C LEU A 99 9.19 -4.95 -4.06
N ALA A 100 9.57 -4.12 -5.02
CA ALA A 100 8.61 -3.43 -5.87
C ALA A 100 7.83 -4.49 -6.65
N TYR A 101 6.54 -4.61 -6.36
CA TYR A 101 5.67 -5.62 -6.92
C TYR A 101 4.89 -5.04 -8.10
N ALA A 102 5.55 -5.00 -9.26
CA ALA A 102 4.97 -4.47 -10.50
C ALA A 102 3.77 -5.29 -11.04
N ALA A 103 3.56 -6.52 -10.56
CA ALA A 103 2.51 -7.41 -11.06
C ALA A 103 1.12 -7.13 -10.46
N SER A 104 1.02 -6.31 -9.42
CA SER A 104 -0.26 -5.75 -8.97
C SER A 104 -0.03 -4.35 -8.48
N ALA A 105 -0.34 -3.38 -9.33
CA ALA A 105 -0.41 -2.00 -8.91
C ALA A 105 -1.26 -1.87 -7.62
N ASP A 106 -2.24 -2.76 -7.42
CA ASP A 106 -3.17 -2.78 -6.29
C ASP A 106 -2.65 -3.42 -5.00
N ALA A 107 -1.38 -3.86 -4.95
CA ALA A 107 -0.77 -4.28 -3.69
C ALA A 107 -0.43 -3.05 -2.85
N GLN A 108 -0.98 -2.99 -1.65
CA GLN A 108 -0.74 -1.98 -0.64
C GLN A 108 -0.10 -2.67 0.55
N SER A 109 1.07 -2.22 0.97
CA SER A 109 1.83 -2.85 2.03
C SER A 109 2.03 -1.89 3.19
N ALA A 110 2.05 -2.43 4.40
CA ALA A 110 2.35 -1.74 5.62
C ALA A 110 3.45 -2.50 6.35
N VAL A 111 4.53 -1.83 6.73
CA VAL A 111 5.60 -2.44 7.52
C VAL A 111 5.69 -1.74 8.86
N LEU A 112 5.92 -2.50 9.93
CA LEU A 112 6.06 -1.96 11.26
C LEU A 112 7.36 -1.14 11.34
N VAL A 113 7.21 0.18 11.46
CA VAL A 113 8.31 1.14 11.68
C VAL A 113 8.64 1.22 13.16
N LYS A 114 7.66 1.07 14.06
CA LYS A 114 7.87 1.12 15.50
C LYS A 114 6.90 0.19 16.21
N GLY A 115 7.45 -0.84 16.84
CA GLY A 115 6.71 -1.72 17.74
C GLY A 115 6.76 -1.29 19.21
N PRO A 116 6.10 -2.04 20.11
CA PRO A 116 6.05 -1.77 21.55
C PRO A 116 7.44 -1.78 22.23
N ASN A 117 8.45 -2.35 21.56
CA ASN A 117 9.84 -2.38 22.01
C ASN A 117 10.77 -1.43 21.23
N GLY A 118 10.23 -0.54 20.38
CA GLY A 118 11.02 0.49 19.69
C GLY A 118 11.93 -0.03 18.56
N PHE A 119 11.60 -1.15 17.92
CA PHE A 119 12.35 -1.60 16.73
C PHE A 119 12.04 -0.68 15.55
N GLU A 120 12.97 0.22 15.24
CA GLU A 120 12.94 1.11 14.08
C GLU A 120 13.40 0.38 12.81
N GLN A 121 12.50 0.16 11.86
CA GLN A 121 12.90 -0.16 10.48
C GLN A 121 12.82 1.11 9.66
N ASP A 122 14.00 1.62 9.26
CA ASP A 122 14.13 2.79 8.42
C ASP A 122 13.72 2.42 6.99
N PHE A 123 12.65 3.05 6.52
CA PHE A 123 12.27 2.99 5.12
C PHE A 123 13.13 4.02 4.41
N GLY A 124 14.25 3.58 3.84
CA GLY A 124 14.85 4.32 2.74
C GLY A 124 13.74 4.57 1.71
N GLU A 125 13.68 5.77 1.13
CA GLU A 125 12.66 6.20 0.17
C GLU A 125 12.45 5.16 -0.96
N ILE A 126 11.54 4.19 -0.77
CA ILE A 126 11.27 3.14 -1.77
C ILE A 126 10.22 3.67 -2.76
N CYS A 127 10.58 4.75 -3.46
CA CYS A 127 9.85 5.24 -4.61
C CYS A 127 10.25 4.40 -5.84
N GLY A 128 9.62 3.24 -6.00
CA GLY A 128 9.81 2.34 -7.13
C GLY A 128 8.83 2.59 -8.27
N VAL A 129 9.18 3.54 -9.13
CA VAL A 129 8.59 3.93 -10.43
C VAL A 129 8.19 2.75 -11.31
N TYR A 130 6.95 2.22 -11.29
CA TYR A 130 6.49 1.30 -12.37
C TYR A 130 4.97 1.35 -12.59
N CYS A 131 4.55 2.18 -13.55
CA CYS A 131 3.39 1.95 -14.43
C CYS A 131 3.88 2.19 -15.87
N THR A 132 4.26 1.13 -16.59
CA THR A 132 4.55 1.20 -18.05
C THR A 132 3.45 0.49 -18.82
#